data_AF-A0A2E7MA37-F1
#
_entry.id   AF-A0A2E7MA37-F1
#
_cell.length_a   1.000
_cell.length_b   1.000
_cell.length_c   1.000
_cell.angle_alpha   90.00
_cell.angle_beta   90.00
_cell.angle_gamma   90.00
#
_symmetry.space_group_name_H-M   'P 1'
#
loop_
_entity.id
_entity.type
_entity.pdbx_description
1 polymer ?
#
loop_
_entity_poly.entity_id
_entity_poly.type
_entity_poly.pdbx_seq_one_letter_code
_entity_poly.pdbx_strand_id
1 'polypeptide(L)'
;MQYLNPTMLSIVLSATLLGLVACSETTPIDEARDAYFATLDGDDQDCEGWLQWCIDEGYPQEACEERNEYCENGRWVGGERGDDDDSADPCGAAAEAAYDDCIADGGSEEQCREAAADAYDDCDRG
;
A
#
# COMPACT_ATOMS: atom_id res chain seq x y z
N MET A 1 27.84 59.15 27.02
CA MET A 1 26.46 58.72 27.31
C MET A 1 26.29 57.35 26.65
N GLN A 2 26.19 56.28 27.44
CA GLN A 2 24.93 55.52 27.69
C GLN A 2 24.56 54.66 26.47
N TYR A 3 24.34 53.34 26.48
CA TYR A 3 24.42 52.22 27.43
C TYR A 3 24.42 50.95 26.55
N LEU A 4 25.13 49.90 26.95
CA LEU A 4 24.80 48.52 26.56
C LEU A 4 23.39 48.20 27.10
N ASN A 5 22.53 47.58 26.29
CA ASN A 5 21.48 46.70 26.80
C ASN A 5 21.08 45.64 25.76
N PRO A 6 21.46 44.36 25.98
CA PRO A 6 20.99 43.21 25.22
C PRO A 6 19.77 42.61 25.92
N THR A 7 18.59 43.24 25.83
CA THR A 7 17.34 42.70 26.43
C THR A 7 16.11 43.42 25.88
N MET A 8 15.78 43.12 24.62
CA MET A 8 14.44 43.27 24.03
C MET A 8 14.26 42.02 23.17
N LEU A 9 13.95 40.86 23.73
CA LEU A 9 12.59 40.47 24.13
C LEU A 9 11.56 40.82 23.05
N SER A 10 11.49 39.99 22.01
CA SER A 10 10.25 39.73 21.30
C SER A 10 10.23 38.24 20.98
N ILE A 11 9.51 37.55 21.85
CA ILE A 11 8.90 36.25 21.61
C ILE A 11 8.10 36.38 20.31
N VAL A 12 8.56 35.71 19.26
CA VAL A 12 7.65 35.15 18.25
C VAL A 12 7.82 33.65 18.38
N LEU A 13 7.08 33.12 19.35
CA LEU A 13 6.62 31.75 19.32
C LEU A 13 5.78 31.59 18.03
N SER A 14 5.86 30.41 17.42
CA SER A 14 4.87 29.86 16.48
C SER A 14 5.21 29.97 15.00
N ALA A 15 5.68 28.84 14.48
CA ALA A 15 5.11 28.17 13.31
C ALA A 15 4.84 29.03 12.07
N THR A 16 5.87 29.15 11.23
CA THR A 16 5.69 29.03 9.78
C THR A 16 6.67 27.95 9.34
N LEU A 17 6.29 26.67 9.34
CA LEU A 17 5.47 26.10 8.26
C LEU A 17 5.86 26.68 6.88
N LEU A 18 7.16 26.77 6.60
CA LEU A 18 7.67 26.24 5.34
C LEU A 18 7.88 24.76 5.62
N GLY A 19 6.78 24.03 5.78
CA GLY A 19 6.25 23.44 4.58
C GLY A 19 7.19 22.31 4.14
N LEU A 20 7.62 21.48 5.10
CA LEU A 20 7.55 20.04 4.94
C LEU A 20 6.10 19.71 4.51
N VAL A 21 5.73 20.08 3.30
CA VAL A 21 4.90 19.18 2.52
C VAL A 21 5.90 18.08 2.23
N ALA A 22 5.96 17.11 3.14
CA ALA A 22 6.08 15.75 2.69
C ALA A 22 4.83 15.55 1.82
N CYS A 23 4.90 16.05 0.59
CA CYS A 23 4.11 15.47 -0.45
C CYS A 23 4.65 14.04 -0.43
N SER A 24 3.86 13.14 0.13
CA SER A 24 3.84 11.78 -0.39
C SER A 24 3.41 11.97 -1.85
N GLU A 25 4.33 12.42 -2.71
CA GLU A 25 4.12 12.48 -4.14
C GLU A 25 4.08 11.02 -4.52
N THR A 26 2.88 10.42 -4.46
CA THR A 26 2.57 9.29 -5.32
C THR A 26 3.07 9.72 -6.68
N THR A 27 4.06 8.99 -7.18
CA THR A 27 4.67 9.37 -8.43
C THR A 27 3.57 9.31 -9.49
N PRO A 28 3.64 10.14 -10.55
CA PRO A 28 2.64 10.08 -11.63
C PRO A 28 2.44 8.66 -12.18
N ILE A 29 3.45 7.79 -12.03
CA ILE A 29 3.39 6.39 -12.45
C ILE A 29 2.64 5.47 -11.48
N ASP A 30 2.57 5.80 -10.18
CA ASP A 30 1.74 5.07 -9.22
C ASP A 30 0.24 5.35 -9.48
N GLU A 31 -0.10 6.61 -9.75
CA GLU A 31 -1.47 7.01 -10.13
C GLU A 31 -1.89 6.37 -11.47
N ALA A 32 -0.99 6.36 -12.46
CA ALA A 32 -1.21 5.66 -13.72
C ALA A 32 -1.51 4.17 -13.49
N ARG A 33 -0.75 3.54 -12.60
CA ARG A 33 -0.87 2.10 -12.33
C ARG A 33 -2.21 1.77 -11.72
N ASP A 34 -2.63 2.52 -10.72
CA ASP A 34 -3.92 2.31 -10.07
C ASP A 34 -5.08 2.55 -11.04
N ALA A 35 -4.96 3.55 -11.92
CA ALA A 35 -5.94 3.81 -12.96
C ALA A 35 -6.01 2.70 -14.03
N TYR A 36 -4.88 2.11 -14.43
CA TYR A 36 -4.86 0.98 -15.37
C TYR A 36 -5.51 -0.26 -14.78
N PHE A 37 -5.19 -0.61 -13.53
CA PHE A 37 -5.83 -1.75 -12.86
C PHE A 37 -7.33 -1.53 -12.68
N ALA A 38 -7.79 -0.30 -12.44
CA ALA A 38 -9.22 0.00 -12.41
C ALA A 38 -9.94 -0.21 -13.77
N THR A 39 -9.20 -0.30 -14.89
CA THR A 39 -9.77 -0.65 -16.20
C THR A 39 -9.80 -2.15 -16.49
N LEU A 40 -9.04 -2.96 -15.74
CA LEU A 40 -8.98 -4.41 -15.91
C LEU A 40 -10.00 -5.08 -14.98
N ASP A 41 -11.07 -5.61 -15.55
CA ASP A 41 -12.18 -6.26 -14.83
C ASP A 41 -11.83 -7.64 -14.22
N GLY A 42 -10.55 -7.99 -13.95
CA GLY A 42 -10.31 -9.31 -13.35
C GLY A 42 -8.91 -9.91 -13.22
N ASP A 43 -7.81 -9.18 -13.39
CA ASP A 43 -6.50 -9.69 -12.95
C ASP A 43 -5.52 -8.53 -12.77
N ASP A 44 -5.26 -8.15 -11.51
CA ASP A 44 -4.40 -7.03 -11.11
C ASP A 44 -2.91 -7.27 -11.41
N GLN A 45 -2.59 -8.27 -12.23
CA GLN A 45 -1.24 -8.73 -12.51
C GLN A 45 -0.91 -8.72 -14.00
N ASP A 46 -1.91 -8.56 -14.88
CA ASP A 46 -1.71 -8.50 -16.33
C ASP A 46 -1.12 -7.15 -16.75
N CYS A 47 0.05 -7.20 -17.40
CA CYS A 47 0.77 -6.04 -17.88
C CYS A 47 0.89 -5.96 -19.42
N GLU A 48 0.29 -6.90 -20.18
CA GLU A 48 0.44 -6.97 -21.64
C GLU A 48 -0.02 -5.69 -22.36
N GLY A 49 -0.96 -4.94 -21.77
CA GLY A 49 -1.49 -3.68 -22.31
C GLY A 49 -0.94 -2.40 -21.68
N TRP A 50 -0.11 -2.51 -20.64
CA TRP A 50 0.24 -1.38 -19.76
C TRP A 50 0.95 -0.25 -20.50
N LEU A 51 2.05 -0.55 -21.20
CA LEU A 51 2.90 0.48 -21.79
C LEU A 51 2.13 1.33 -22.79
N GLN A 52 1.31 0.68 -23.62
CA GLN A 52 0.51 1.37 -24.62
C GLN A 52 -0.59 2.21 -23.96
N TRP A 53 -1.31 1.67 -22.98
CA TRP A 53 -2.33 2.39 -22.23
C TRP A 53 -1.75 3.61 -21.50
N CYS A 54 -0.61 3.46 -20.84
CA CYS A 54 0.05 4.51 -20.06
C CYS A 54 0.43 5.71 -20.96
N ILE A 55 0.93 5.44 -22.17
CA ILE A 55 1.24 6.48 -23.16
C ILE A 55 -0.04 7.14 -23.69
N ASP A 56 -1.07 6.35 -23.98
CA ASP A 56 -2.33 6.85 -24.54
C ASP A 56 -3.10 7.76 -23.57
N GLU A 57 -2.98 7.52 -22.25
CA GLU A 57 -3.52 8.41 -21.22
C GLU A 57 -2.66 9.66 -20.95
N GLY A 58 -1.51 9.78 -21.62
CA GLY A 58 -0.67 10.97 -21.60
C GLY A 58 0.35 11.01 -20.46
N TYR A 59 0.65 9.88 -19.82
CA TYR A 59 1.73 9.78 -18.85
C TYR A 59 3.11 9.88 -19.53
N PRO A 60 4.14 10.35 -18.80
CA PRO A 60 5.48 10.49 -19.38
C PRO A 60 6.05 9.14 -19.81
N GLN A 61 6.47 9.05 -21.07
CA GLN A 61 6.98 7.81 -21.68
C GLN A 61 8.09 7.15 -20.86
N GLU A 62 9.07 7.92 -20.38
CA GLU A 62 10.18 7.41 -19.57
C GLU A 62 9.69 6.69 -18.31
N ALA A 63 8.65 7.21 -17.65
CA ALA A 63 8.07 6.58 -16.46
C ALA A 63 7.25 5.33 -16.83
N CYS A 64 6.52 5.35 -17.94
CA CYS A 64 5.82 4.17 -18.46
C CYS A 64 6.79 3.03 -18.79
N GLU A 65 7.92 3.36 -19.43
CA GLU A 65 8.98 2.41 -19.80
C GLU A 65 9.73 1.87 -18.58
N GLU A 66 10.09 2.73 -17.62
CA GLU A 66 10.70 2.34 -16.34
C GLU A 66 9.80 1.36 -15.59
N ARG A 67 8.49 1.60 -15.53
CA ARG A 67 7.58 0.61 -14.93
C ARG A 67 7.48 -0.65 -15.78
N ASN A 68 7.35 -0.54 -17.10
CA ASN A 68 7.20 -1.69 -17.99
C ASN A 68 8.41 -2.65 -17.98
N GLU A 69 9.57 -2.23 -17.45
CA GLU A 69 10.72 -3.12 -17.25
C GLU A 69 10.41 -4.31 -16.32
N TYR A 70 9.44 -4.13 -15.42
CA TYR A 70 8.94 -5.17 -14.51
C TYR A 70 7.85 -6.05 -15.16
N CYS A 71 7.49 -5.85 -16.43
CA CYS A 71 6.52 -6.70 -17.12
C CYS A 71 7.25 -7.87 -17.80
N GLU A 72 7.23 -9.05 -17.19
CA GLU A 72 7.83 -10.27 -17.74
C GLU A 72 6.77 -11.32 -18.08
N ASN A 73 6.76 -11.80 -19.33
CA ASN A 73 5.80 -12.79 -19.82
C ASN A 73 4.32 -12.39 -19.60
N GLY A 74 4.02 -11.09 -19.71
CA GLY A 74 2.66 -10.57 -19.51
C GLY A 74 2.25 -10.43 -18.04
N ARG A 75 3.17 -10.63 -17.09
CA ARG A 75 2.92 -10.46 -15.66
C ARG A 75 3.91 -9.50 -15.01
N TRP A 76 3.45 -8.69 -14.07
CA TRP A 76 4.32 -7.87 -13.23
C TRP A 76 5.23 -8.71 -12.34
N VAL A 77 6.53 -8.43 -12.35
CA VAL A 77 7.56 -9.09 -11.53
C VAL A 77 8.41 -8.03 -10.83
N GLY A 78 8.06 -7.71 -9.58
CA GLY A 78 8.76 -6.71 -8.79
C GLY A 78 8.26 -5.27 -9.05
N GLY A 79 8.34 -4.46 -8.00
CA GLY A 79 7.65 -3.17 -7.93
C GLY A 79 6.33 -3.33 -7.18
N GLU A 80 6.22 -2.65 -6.04
CA GLU A 80 5.14 -2.83 -5.07
C GLU A 80 3.75 -2.54 -5.68
N ARG A 81 3.07 -3.57 -6.19
CA ARG A 81 1.70 -3.87 -5.75
C ARG A 81 1.82 -4.99 -4.71
N GLY A 82 2.38 -4.64 -3.56
CA GLY A 82 2.52 -5.52 -2.40
C GLY A 82 1.21 -5.74 -1.65
N ASP A 83 0.10 -5.93 -2.36
CA ASP A 83 -1.03 -6.70 -1.85
C ASP A 83 -1.13 -8.05 -2.59
N ASP A 84 -0.03 -8.50 -3.19
CA ASP A 84 0.22 -9.94 -3.37
C ASP A 84 0.62 -10.54 -1.99
N ASP A 85 -0.26 -10.41 -0.99
CA ASP A 85 -0.33 -11.38 0.11
C ASP A 85 -1.06 -12.65 -0.39
N ASP A 86 -0.68 -13.11 -1.58
CA ASP A 86 -0.71 -14.54 -1.93
C ASP A 86 0.60 -15.22 -1.46
N SER A 87 1.43 -14.49 -0.70
CA SER A 87 2.49 -15.06 0.13
C SER A 87 1.90 -15.64 1.41
N ALA A 88 0.94 -16.57 1.26
CA ALA A 88 0.67 -17.65 2.21
C ALA A 88 1.03 -17.29 3.65
N ASP A 89 0.33 -16.33 4.24
CA ASP A 89 0.42 -16.12 5.67
C ASP A 89 0.11 -17.49 6.31
N PRO A 90 1.10 -18.19 6.91
CA PRO A 90 0.84 -19.51 7.48
C PRO A 90 -0.19 -19.42 8.60
N CYS A 91 -0.34 -18.24 9.21
CA CYS A 91 -1.34 -17.92 10.20
C CYS A 91 -2.70 -17.62 9.57
N GLY A 92 -2.76 -17.10 8.34
CA GLY A 92 -3.98 -17.01 7.54
C GLY A 92 -4.62 -18.38 7.30
N ALA A 93 -3.80 -19.37 6.90
CA ALA A 93 -4.26 -20.76 6.73
C ALA A 93 -4.68 -21.41 8.07
N ALA A 94 -3.99 -21.09 9.17
CA ALA A 94 -4.37 -21.57 10.51
C ALA A 94 -5.69 -20.94 10.99
N ALA A 95 -5.91 -19.66 10.71
CA ALA A 95 -7.14 -18.95 11.02
C ALA A 95 -8.32 -19.48 10.20
N GLU A 96 -8.13 -19.73 8.91
CA GLU A 96 -9.13 -20.35 8.03
C GLU A 96 -9.51 -21.76 8.53
N ALA A 97 -8.50 -22.59 8.85
CA ALA A 97 -8.75 -23.92 9.41
C ALA A 97 -9.53 -23.87 10.74
N ALA A 98 -9.19 -22.93 11.64
CA ALA A 98 -9.91 -22.75 12.91
C ALA A 98 -11.36 -22.28 12.71
N TYR A 99 -11.60 -21.42 11.71
CA TYR A 99 -12.93 -20.99 11.33
C TYR A 99 -13.77 -22.16 10.82
N ASP A 100 -13.22 -22.94 9.87
CA ASP A 100 -13.92 -24.07 9.25
C ASP A 100 -14.25 -25.17 10.26
N ASP A 101 -13.31 -25.50 11.15
CA ASP A 101 -13.55 -26.46 12.24
C ASP A 101 -14.67 -25.97 13.18
N CYS A 102 -14.68 -24.68 13.54
CA CYS A 102 -15.72 -24.09 14.37
C CYS A 102 -17.11 -24.14 13.71
N ILE A 103 -17.20 -23.87 12.41
CA ILE A 103 -18.45 -23.97 11.65
C ILE A 103 -18.91 -25.43 11.56
N ALA A 104 -17.99 -26.37 11.32
CA ALA A 104 -18.28 -27.80 11.27
C ALA A 104 -18.83 -28.34 12.61
N ASP A 105 -18.36 -27.78 13.73
CA ASP A 105 -18.86 -28.07 15.07
C ASP A 105 -20.20 -27.38 15.41
N GLY A 106 -20.73 -26.56 14.51
CA GLY A 106 -22.01 -25.87 14.67
C GLY A 106 -21.92 -24.55 15.44
N GLY A 107 -20.73 -23.95 15.50
CA GLY A 107 -20.52 -22.60 16.04
C GLY A 107 -21.27 -21.54 15.23
N SER A 108 -21.55 -20.40 15.88
CA SER A 108 -22.07 -19.24 15.17
C SER A 108 -20.94 -18.50 14.46
N GLU A 109 -21.29 -17.81 13.37
CA GLU A 109 -20.32 -17.07 12.55
C GLU A 109 -19.48 -16.07 13.37
N GLU A 110 -20.10 -15.39 14.34
CA GLU A 110 -19.41 -14.44 15.23
C GLU A 110 -18.36 -15.15 16.11
N GLN A 111 -18.73 -16.29 16.70
CA GLN A 111 -17.82 -17.09 17.52
C GLN A 111 -16.67 -17.68 16.69
N CYS A 112 -16.95 -18.12 15.46
CA CYS A 112 -15.92 -18.68 14.60
C CYS A 112 -14.96 -17.62 14.08
N ARG A 113 -15.43 -16.38 13.86
CA ARG A 113 -14.55 -15.24 13.55
C ARG A 113 -13.62 -14.91 14.71
N GLU A 114 -14.11 -14.96 15.96
CA GLU A 114 -13.26 -14.76 17.15
C GLU A 114 -12.20 -15.87 17.27
N ALA A 115 -12.60 -17.14 17.08
CA ALA A 115 -11.67 -18.27 17.09
C ALA A 115 -10.59 -18.20 15.99
N ALA A 116 -10.96 -17.76 14.79
CA ALA A 116 -10.02 -17.56 13.70
C ALA A 116 -9.01 -16.44 14.01
N ALA A 117 -9.49 -15.33 14.59
CA ALA A 117 -8.64 -14.23 15.02
C ALA A 117 -7.65 -14.65 16.12
N ASP A 118 -8.11 -15.43 17.10
CA ASP A 118 -7.25 -15.99 18.15
C ASP A 118 -6.18 -16.94 17.56
N ALA A 119 -6.55 -17.79 16.59
CA ALA A 119 -5.62 -18.70 15.93
C ALA A 119 -4.57 -17.98 15.10
N TYR A 120 -4.97 -16.89 14.42
CA TYR A 120 -4.05 -16.01 13.70
C TYR A 120 -3.04 -15.38 14.67
N ASP A 121 -3.54 -14.82 15.77
CA ASP A 121 -2.79 -14.08 16.77
C ASP A 121 -1.87 -14.98 17.64
N ASP A 122 -2.23 -16.25 17.81
CA ASP A 122 -1.36 -17.26 18.44
C ASP A 122 -0.23 -17.68 17.50
N CYS A 123 -0.54 -17.87 16.23
CA CYS A 123 0.45 -18.20 15.21
C CYS A 123 1.47 -17.06 14.99
N ASP A 124 1.02 -15.80 14.96
CA ASP A 124 1.89 -14.62 14.80
C ASP A 124 2.88 -14.44 15.97
N ARG A 125 2.53 -14.95 17.17
CA ARG A 125 3.36 -14.84 18.37
C ARG A 125 4.30 -16.03 18.62
N GLY A 126 4.17 -17.11 17.86
CA GLY A 126 4.89 -18.39 18.05
C GLY A 126 6.25 -18.44 17.37
#